data_AF-A0A2W6SPY9-F1
#
_entry.id   AF-A0A2W6SPY9-F1
#
_cell.length_a   1.000
_cell.length_b   1.000
_cell.length_c   1.000
_cell.angle_alpha   90.00
_cell.angle_beta   90.00
_cell.angle_gamma   90.00
#
_symmetry.space_group_name_H-M   'P 1'
#
loop_
_entity.id
_entity.type
_entity.pdbx_description
1 polymer ?
#
loop_
_entity_poly.entity_id
_entity_poly.type
_entity_poly.pdbx_seq_one_letter_code
_entity_poly.pdbx_strand_id
1 'polypeptide(L)'
;MIRKLKYESIDFDKYTQCLEHSEQKNWYAKKEILDELSGNWEILVYNDYEAVLPVPLVKKMGIRLVIMPLFCQQLGVFSSSDNPE
;
A
#
# COMPACT_ATOMS: atom_id res chain seq x y z
N MET A 1 -12.49 0.97 11.17
CA MET A 1 -11.30 1.33 11.98
C MET A 1 -10.05 1.13 11.14
N ILE A 2 -9.14 2.13 11.11
CA ILE A 2 -7.87 2.03 10.37
C ILE A 2 -6.82 1.44 11.30
N ARG A 3 -6.06 0.46 10.81
CA ARG A 3 -4.88 -0.09 11.49
C ARG A 3 -3.66 -0.08 10.58
N LYS A 4 -2.49 0.08 11.18
CA LYS A 4 -1.20 -0.03 10.49
C LYS A 4 -0.64 -1.43 10.70
N LEU A 5 -0.20 -2.07 9.62
CA LEU A 5 0.44 -3.38 9.66
C LEU A 5 1.87 -3.27 9.11
N LYS A 6 2.79 -3.96 9.77
CA LYS A 6 4.14 -4.19 9.26
C LYS A 6 4.08 -5.22 8.14
N TYR A 7 5.08 -5.21 7.26
CA TYR A 7 5.18 -6.11 6.11
C TYR A 7 4.87 -7.58 6.45
N GLU A 8 5.43 -8.08 7.55
CA GLU A 8 5.30 -9.49 7.95
C GLU A 8 3.92 -9.85 8.50
N SER A 9 3.10 -8.84 8.83
CA SER A 9 1.73 -8.99 9.34
C SER A 9 0.67 -8.76 8.28
N ILE A 10 1.08 -8.53 7.02
CA ILE A 10 0.16 -8.33 5.91
C ILE A 10 -0.38 -9.69 5.45
N ASP A 11 -1.70 -9.82 5.45
CA ASP A 11 -2.40 -10.82 4.65
C ASP A 11 -2.36 -10.38 3.17
N PHE A 12 -1.42 -10.95 2.42
CA PHE A 12 -1.20 -10.57 1.03
C PHE A 12 -2.29 -11.09 0.08
N ASP A 13 -3.02 -12.13 0.47
CA ASP A 13 -4.15 -12.63 -0.33
C ASP A 13 -5.29 -11.62 -0.30
N LYS A 14 -5.66 -11.14 0.90
CA LYS A 14 -6.67 -10.07 1.04
C LYS A 14 -6.21 -8.74 0.45
N TYR A 15 -4.93 -8.39 0.60
CA TYR A 15 -4.36 -7.20 -0.02
C TYR A 15 -4.50 -7.24 -1.54
N THR A 16 -4.08 -8.34 -2.16
CA THR A 16 -4.14 -8.52 -3.61
C THR A 16 -5.58 -8.50 -4.08
N GLN A 17 -6.48 -9.19 -3.38
CA GLN A 17 -7.91 -9.16 -3.69
C GLN A 17 -8.48 -7.73 -3.63
N CYS A 18 -8.15 -6.94 -2.61
CA CYS A 18 -8.57 -5.55 -2.49
C CYS A 18 -8.09 -4.72 -3.68
N LEU A 19 -6.81 -4.85 -4.07
CA LEU A 19 -6.24 -4.13 -5.21
C LEU A 19 -6.88 -4.53 -6.54
N GLU A 20 -7.12 -5.82 -6.78
CA GLU A 20 -7.71 -6.32 -8.02
C GLU A 20 -9.15 -5.84 -8.23
N HIS A 21 -9.90 -5.68 -7.13
CA HIS A 21 -11.26 -5.18 -7.15
C HIS A 21 -11.34 -3.66 -6.99
N SER A 22 -10.18 -2.97 -6.84
CA SER A 22 -10.16 -1.53 -6.64
C SER A 22 -10.52 -0.75 -7.90
N GLU A 23 -11.17 0.41 -7.74
CA GLU A 23 -11.51 1.27 -8.89
C GLU A 23 -10.28 2.00 -9.44
N GLN A 24 -9.30 2.29 -8.59
CA GLN A 24 -8.09 3.02 -8.97
C GLN A 24 -7.15 2.18 -9.87
N LYS A 25 -7.29 0.85 -9.88
CA LYS A 25 -6.59 -0.11 -10.77
C LYS A 25 -5.11 0.22 -11.01
N ASN A 26 -4.34 0.38 -9.94
CA ASN A 26 -2.96 0.85 -10.04
C ASN A 26 -1.93 -0.28 -10.03
N TRP A 27 -1.17 -0.40 -11.11
CA TRP A 27 -0.11 -1.38 -11.26
C TRP A 27 1.04 -1.21 -10.23
N TYR A 28 1.38 0.03 -9.85
CA TYR A 28 2.45 0.30 -8.90
C TYR A 28 2.15 -0.22 -7.49
N ALA A 29 0.88 -0.41 -7.14
CA ALA A 29 0.50 -0.89 -5.82
C ALA A 29 0.65 -2.40 -5.66
N LYS A 30 0.86 -3.16 -6.75
CA LYS A 30 1.06 -4.61 -6.67
C LYS A 30 2.23 -4.94 -5.75
N LYS A 31 2.08 -6.01 -4.96
CA LYS A 31 3.08 -6.45 -3.98
C LYS A 31 4.46 -6.59 -4.60
N GLU A 32 4.55 -7.29 -5.73
CA GLU A 32 5.82 -7.58 -6.40
C GLU A 32 6.51 -6.31 -6.89
N ILE A 33 5.71 -5.32 -7.31
CA ILE A 33 6.22 -4.03 -7.80
C ILE A 33 6.69 -3.18 -6.62
N LEU A 34 5.93 -3.14 -5.52
CA LEU A 34 6.35 -2.43 -4.32
C LEU A 34 7.57 -3.07 -3.66
N ASP A 35 7.67 -4.40 -3.65
CA ASP A 35 8.83 -5.13 -3.13
C ASP A 35 10.10 -4.82 -3.92
N GLU A 36 10.00 -4.70 -5.25
CA GLU A 36 11.14 -4.36 -6.11
C GLU A 36 11.52 -2.88 -6.01
N LEU A 37 10.52 -1.98 -6.07
CA LEU A 37 10.77 -0.53 -6.07
C LEU A 37 11.06 0.02 -4.67
N SER A 38 10.58 -0.64 -3.63
CA SER A 38 10.67 -0.20 -2.24
C SER A 38 11.38 -1.26 -1.41
N GLY A 39 12.54 -0.94 -0.84
CA GLY A 39 13.24 -1.89 0.03
C GLY A 39 12.46 -2.29 1.30
N ASN A 40 11.53 -1.44 1.77
CA ASN A 40 10.61 -1.75 2.86
C ASN A 40 9.32 -0.91 2.73
N TRP A 41 8.18 -1.46 3.15
CA TRP A 41 6.91 -0.75 3.20
C TRP A 41 5.98 -1.35 4.26
N GLU A 42 5.09 -0.52 4.78
CA GLU A 42 4.00 -0.90 5.68
C GLU A 42 2.66 -0.66 4.95
N ILE A 43 1.54 -1.08 5.54
CA ILE A 43 0.21 -0.74 5.01
C ILE A 43 -0.67 -0.12 6.07
N LEU A 44 -1.55 0.78 5.65
CA LEU A 44 -2.76 1.10 6.40
C LEU A 44 -3.91 0.29 5.81
N VAL A 45 -4.65 -0.39 6.69
CA VAL A 45 -5.82 -1.19 6.33
C VAL A 45 -7.04 -0.59 7.02
N TYR A 46 -8.09 -0.36 6.24
CA TYR A 46 -9.41 -0.04 6.75
C TYR A 46 -10.24 -1.31 6.91
N ASN A 47 -10.81 -1.51 8.10
CA ASN A 47 -11.62 -2.69 8.44
C ASN A 47 -10.89 -3.99 8.04
N ASP A 48 -11.56 -4.96 7.43
CA ASP A 48 -10.92 -6.19 6.96
C ASP A 48 -10.53 -6.09 5.48
N TYR A 49 -9.56 -5.23 5.16
CA TYR A 49 -9.10 -4.99 3.78
C TYR A 49 -10.17 -4.41 2.84
N GLU A 50 -11.15 -3.72 3.39
CA GLU A 50 -12.13 -2.95 2.60
C GLU A 50 -11.46 -1.80 1.83
N ALA A 51 -10.41 -1.21 2.42
CA ALA A 51 -9.51 -0.30 1.72
C ALA A 51 -8.08 -0.47 2.22
N VAL A 52 -7.10 -0.24 1.34
CA VAL A 52 -5.67 -0.33 1.66
C VAL A 52 -4.90 0.89 1.15
N LEU A 53 -3.92 1.34 1.92
CA LEU A 53 -2.93 2.34 1.52
C LEU A 53 -1.54 1.78 1.78
N PRO A 54 -0.77 1.44 0.74
CA PRO A 54 0.63 1.07 0.89
C PRO A 54 1.46 2.29 1.28
N VAL A 55 2.41 2.10 2.18
CA VAL A 55 3.24 3.16 2.76
C VAL A 55 4.71 2.77 2.61
N PRO A 56 5.36 3.15 1.49
CA PRO A 56 6.78 2.90 1.27
C PRO A 56 7.64 3.64 2.29
N LEU A 57 8.64 2.95 2.84
CA LEU A 57 9.49 3.46 3.91
C LEU A 57 10.97 3.46 3.50
N VAL A 58 11.63 4.59 3.74
CA VAL A 58 13.07 4.73 3.60
C VAL A 58 13.66 5.09 4.97
N LYS A 59 14.75 4.41 5.36
CA LYS A 59 15.51 4.76 6.56
C LYS A 59 16.73 5.58 6.17
N LYS A 60 16.75 6.86 6.56
CA LYS A 60 17.89 7.77 6.33
C LYS A 60 18.38 8.31 7.67
N MET A 61 19.67 8.09 7.96
CA MET A 61 20.32 8.55 9.20
C MET A 61 19.56 8.16 10.49
N GLY A 62 18.98 6.96 10.52
CA GLY A 62 18.21 6.47 11.67
C GLY A 62 16.73 6.88 11.70
N ILE A 63 16.32 7.86 10.88
CA ILE A 63 14.93 8.33 10.79
C ILE A 63 14.20 7.55 9.70
N ARG A 64 12.95 7.13 9.98
CA ARG A 64 12.05 6.52 9.00
C ARG A 64 11.22 7.59 8.32
N LEU A 65 11.25 7.61 6.99
CA LEU A 65 10.54 8.57 6.15
C LEU A 65 9.61 7.81 5.21
N VAL A 66 8.42 8.39 4.98
CA VAL A 66 7.51 7.93 3.93
C VAL A 66 7.90 8.68 2.65
N ILE A 67 8.42 7.96 1.67
CA ILE A 67 8.91 8.54 0.41
C ILE A 67 8.42 7.67 -0.74
N MET A 68 7.88 8.30 -1.79
CA MET A 68 7.45 7.58 -2.98
C MET A 68 8.65 6.89 -3.66
N PRO A 69 8.54 5.60 -4.03
CA PRO A 69 9.62 4.86 -4.67
C PRO A 69 10.06 5.50 -5.98
N LEU A 70 11.33 5.29 -6.36
CA LEU A 70 11.83 5.75 -7.65
C LEU A 70 11.02 5.08 -8.78
N PHE A 71 10.62 5.84 -9.80
CA PHE A 71 9.78 5.40 -10.92
C PHE A 71 8.31 5.06 -10.61
N CYS A 72 7.89 5.09 -9.34
CA CYS A 72 6.47 5.06 -8.98
C CYS A 72 5.85 6.43 -9.27
N GLN A 73 4.87 6.52 -10.18
CA GLN A 73 4.23 7.81 -10.50
C GLN A 73 3.13 8.18 -9.51
N GLN A 74 2.34 7.20 -9.10
CA GLN A 74 1.20 7.39 -8.23
C GLN A 74 1.01 6.19 -7.32
N LEU A 75 0.71 6.47 -6.06
CA LEU A 75 0.21 5.54 -5.07
C LEU A 75 -1.01 6.20 -4.40
N GLY A 76 -1.78 5.44 -3.62
CA GLY A 76 -2.95 6.02 -2.98
C GLY A 76 -3.73 5.02 -2.14
N VAL A 77 -4.95 5.41 -1.82
CA VAL A 77 -5.93 4.53 -1.19
C VAL A 77 -6.60 3.70 -2.30
N PHE A 78 -6.74 2.41 -2.06
CA PHE A 78 -7.34 1.45 -2.98
C PHE A 78 -8.54 0.81 -2.29
N SER A 79 -9.68 0.82 -2.98
CA SER A 79 -10.95 0.28 -2.52
C SER A 79 -11.85 -0.05 -3.69
N SER A 80 -12.84 -0.91 -3.48
CA SER A 80 -13.83 -1.30 -4.50
C SER A 80 -14.76 -0.18 -4.94
N SER A 81 -14.72 0.97 -4.28
CA SER A 81 -15.44 2.19 -4.64
C SER A 81 -14.56 3.40 -4.35
N ASP A 82 -14.42 4.28 -5.32
CA ASP A 82 -13.81 5.59 -5.22
C ASP A 82 -14.92 6.57 -4.87
N ASN A 83 -15.20 6.73 -3.56
CA ASN A 83 -16.18 7.69 -3.09
C ASN A 83 -15.49 9.01 -2.73
N PRO A 84 -15.69 10.09 -3.51
CA PRO A 84 -15.10 11.40 -3.25
C PRO A 84 -15.90 12.23 -2.22
N GLU A 85 -17.10 11.78 -1.80
CA GLU A 85 -17.97 12.48 -0.84
C GLU A 85 -17.64 12.21 0.64
#